data_AF-A0A9P6GEB6-F1
#
_entry.id   AF-A0A9P6GEB6-F1
#
_cell.length_a   1.000
_cell.length_b   1.000
_cell.length_c   1.000
_cell.angle_alpha   90.00
_cell.angle_beta   90.00
_cell.angle_gamma   90.00
#
_symmetry.space_group_name_H-M   'P 1'
#
loop_
_entity.id
_entity.type
_entity.pdbx_description
1 polymer ?
#
loop_
_entity_poly.entity_id
_entity_poly.type
_entity_poly.pdbx_seq_one_letter_code
_entity_poly.pdbx_strand_id
1 'polypeptide(L)'
;MSTSMQQSTDNDLVSVGADQSHEHEVTPTAPHQGFNLNNKIIDVLNQLPDLPTELPTPHRHFKHCMAPENPDYGRFSVFLAGSIEMGLAVQWQERLVTELCRYPITVTNPRRTNFTTDEETIREQIKWELSALRQADVICFFFDEATRSPVTLWELGKYMNSEKIVVCCGKGYWRHTNVKVSCKDDKVPFMETFSSLPAAIEAMLKQKGMELDTNGDLVGNNVHVAKPKPKSRLEMERKIVALEREVEVLQAKMMEVDVGPKTML
;
A
#
# COMPACT_ATOMS: atom_id res chain seq x y z
N MET A 1 -73.37 23.67 -50.19
CA MET A 1 -72.77 24.80 -49.44
C MET A 1 -71.29 24.49 -49.29
N SER A 2 -70.48 25.21 -50.05
CA SER A 2 -69.02 25.10 -50.13
C SER A 2 -68.33 25.83 -48.99
N THR A 3 -67.02 25.59 -48.89
CA THR A 3 -65.95 26.47 -48.33
C THR A 3 -65.81 26.41 -46.80
N SER A 4 -64.63 26.31 -46.18
CA SER A 4 -63.26 25.96 -46.55
C SER A 4 -62.46 25.78 -45.25
N MET A 5 -61.37 25.03 -45.36
CA MET A 5 -60.25 24.84 -44.43
C MET A 5 -59.73 26.13 -43.77
N GLN A 6 -59.17 25.99 -42.56
CA GLN A 6 -57.78 26.39 -42.29
C GLN A 6 -57.22 25.73 -41.02
N GLN A 7 -56.07 25.06 -41.18
CA GLN A 7 -55.17 24.61 -40.12
C GLN A 7 -54.43 25.81 -39.54
N SER A 8 -54.22 25.82 -38.22
CA SER A 8 -53.16 26.60 -37.57
C SER A 8 -52.31 25.66 -36.71
N THR A 9 -51.07 25.52 -37.11
CA THR A 9 -49.94 24.99 -36.33
C THR A 9 -49.55 26.01 -35.27
N ASP A 10 -49.27 25.56 -34.04
CA ASP A 10 -48.24 26.19 -33.20
C ASP A 10 -47.68 25.14 -32.24
N ASN A 11 -46.37 24.94 -32.35
CA ASN A 11 -45.56 24.02 -31.59
C ASN A 11 -44.58 24.92 -30.82
N ASP A 12 -44.88 25.21 -29.56
CA ASP A 12 -44.08 26.11 -28.72
C ASP A 12 -42.71 25.49 -28.44
N LEU A 13 -41.68 26.05 -29.09
CA LEU A 13 -40.28 25.82 -28.81
C LEU A 13 -39.82 26.83 -27.75
N VAL A 14 -39.70 26.39 -26.48
CA VAL A 14 -39.09 27.22 -25.44
C VAL A 14 -37.57 27.16 -25.60
N SER A 15 -36.98 28.24 -26.12
CA SER A 15 -35.53 28.45 -26.11
C SER A 15 -35.08 28.94 -24.74
N VAL A 16 -34.26 28.17 -24.04
CA VAL A 16 -33.49 28.67 -22.90
C VAL A 16 -32.10 29.02 -23.41
N GLY A 17 -31.82 30.32 -23.48
CA GLY A 17 -30.54 30.88 -23.89
C GLY A 17 -29.44 30.53 -22.90
N ALA A 18 -28.29 30.10 -23.43
CA ALA A 18 -27.04 29.99 -22.71
C ALA A 18 -26.41 31.37 -22.61
N ASP A 19 -26.25 31.88 -21.39
CA ASP A 19 -25.39 33.03 -21.10
C ASP A 19 -24.15 32.49 -20.38
N GLN A 20 -23.01 32.52 -21.07
CA GLN A 20 -21.69 32.18 -20.53
C GLN A 20 -20.92 33.49 -20.33
N SER A 21 -20.95 34.03 -19.11
CA SER A 21 -19.98 35.02 -18.65
C SER A 21 -18.90 34.29 -17.84
N HIS A 22 -17.69 34.24 -18.42
CA HIS A 22 -16.47 33.82 -17.73
C HIS A 22 -16.06 34.91 -16.74
N GLU A 23 -16.38 34.71 -15.46
CA GLU A 23 -15.68 35.38 -14.37
C GLU A 23 -14.49 34.51 -13.95
N HIS A 24 -13.29 35.02 -14.18
CA HIS A 24 -12.06 34.46 -13.65
C HIS A 24 -12.06 34.61 -12.12
N GLU A 25 -12.42 33.53 -11.43
CA GLU A 25 -12.29 33.44 -9.98
C GLU A 25 -10.81 33.31 -9.61
N VAL A 26 -10.20 34.44 -9.22
CA VAL A 26 -8.86 34.46 -8.62
C VAL A 26 -8.99 33.86 -7.22
N THR A 27 -8.62 32.60 -7.08
CA THR A 27 -8.57 31.92 -5.77
C THR A 27 -7.48 32.58 -4.92
N PRO A 28 -7.77 33.04 -3.68
CA PRO A 28 -6.74 33.53 -2.79
C PRO A 28 -5.86 32.35 -2.33
N THR A 29 -4.55 32.45 -2.49
CA THR A 29 -3.58 31.52 -1.91
C THR A 29 -3.70 31.57 -0.39
N ALA A 30 -4.38 30.58 0.18
CA ALA A 30 -4.43 30.39 1.62
C ALA A 30 -3.00 30.17 2.16
N PRO A 31 -2.66 30.69 3.35
CA PRO A 31 -1.36 30.44 3.96
C PRO A 31 -1.18 28.92 4.14
N HIS A 32 -0.05 28.39 3.69
CA HIS A 32 0.32 26.99 3.87
C HIS A 32 0.45 26.67 5.37
N GLN A 33 -0.66 26.28 5.99
CA GLN A 33 -0.70 25.93 7.40
C GLN A 33 -0.05 24.56 7.56
N GLY A 34 1.12 24.50 8.19
CA GLY A 34 1.75 23.24 8.56
C GLY A 34 0.92 22.53 9.63
N PHE A 35 0.72 21.22 9.47
CA PHE A 35 0.01 20.37 10.42
C PHE A 35 0.99 19.38 11.04
N ASN A 36 0.81 19.11 12.33
CA ASN A 36 1.49 18.01 13.00
C ASN A 36 0.63 16.74 12.96
N LEU A 37 0.98 15.81 12.08
CA LEU A 37 0.23 14.55 11.94
C LEU A 37 0.39 13.66 13.19
N ASN A 38 1.38 13.93 14.05
CA ASN A 38 1.63 13.20 15.29
C ASN A 38 0.87 13.74 16.52
N ASN A 39 -0.03 14.70 16.34
CA ASN A 39 -0.91 15.12 17.43
C ASN A 39 -1.69 13.92 17.98
N LYS A 40 -1.77 13.81 19.31
CA LYS A 40 -2.46 12.69 19.96
C LYS A 40 -3.95 12.78 19.69
N ILE A 41 -4.46 11.80 18.95
CA ILE A 41 -5.89 11.62 18.73
C ILE A 41 -6.45 10.67 19.79
N ILE A 42 -7.60 11.04 20.35
CA ILE A 42 -8.31 10.20 21.32
C ILE A 42 -8.94 9.04 20.56
N ASP A 43 -8.62 7.81 20.96
CA ASP A 43 -9.22 6.60 20.42
C ASP A 43 -10.63 6.39 20.98
N VAL A 44 -11.58 7.17 20.48
CA VAL A 44 -12.99 7.14 20.94
C VAL A 44 -13.69 5.81 20.66
N LEU A 45 -13.15 4.99 19.73
CA LEU A 45 -13.69 3.70 19.35
C LEU A 45 -12.99 2.53 20.05
N ASN A 46 -11.98 2.79 20.89
CA ASN A 46 -11.17 1.77 21.60
C ASN A 46 -10.62 0.69 20.65
N GLN A 47 -10.10 1.13 19.50
CA GLN A 47 -9.53 0.24 18.47
C GLN A 47 -8.16 -0.31 18.87
N LEU A 48 -7.44 0.41 19.73
CA LEU A 48 -6.13 0.03 20.23
C LEU A 48 -6.27 -0.54 21.65
N PRO A 49 -5.62 -1.67 21.97
CA PRO A 49 -5.58 -2.18 23.34
C PRO A 49 -4.89 -1.19 24.28
N ASP A 50 -4.95 -1.40 25.59
CA ASP A 50 -4.12 -0.64 26.53
C ASP A 50 -2.64 -0.99 26.35
N LEU A 51 -1.74 -0.04 26.64
CA LEU A 51 -0.32 -0.32 26.69
C LEU A 51 0.00 -1.23 27.89
N PRO A 52 0.98 -2.14 27.77
CA PRO A 52 1.44 -2.90 28.92
C PRO A 52 2.01 -1.95 29.98
N THR A 53 1.96 -2.37 31.24
CA THR A 53 2.48 -1.60 32.39
C THR A 53 3.96 -1.28 32.24
N GLU A 54 4.73 -2.22 31.67
CA GLU A 54 6.13 -2.03 31.32
C GLU A 54 6.28 -2.10 29.79
N LEU A 55 6.91 -1.08 29.22
CA LEU A 55 7.17 -1.04 27.79
C LEU A 55 8.31 -1.98 27.42
N PRO A 56 8.21 -2.68 26.27
CA PRO A 56 9.28 -3.54 25.80
C PRO A 56 10.56 -2.74 25.55
N THR A 57 11.70 -3.31 25.91
CA THR A 57 13.01 -2.73 25.58
C THR A 57 13.29 -2.94 24.09
N PRO A 58 13.59 -1.88 23.33
CA PRO A 58 13.92 -2.02 21.91
C PRO A 58 15.17 -2.87 21.70
N HIS A 59 15.13 -3.72 20.69
CA HIS A 59 16.27 -4.49 20.24
C HIS A 59 17.35 -3.55 19.68
N ARG A 60 18.63 -3.86 19.90
CA ARG A 60 19.76 -3.00 19.47
C ARG A 60 19.83 -2.74 17.95
N HIS A 61 19.19 -3.62 17.17
CA HIS A 61 19.10 -3.52 15.71
C HIS A 61 17.72 -3.07 15.22
N PHE A 62 16.80 -2.75 16.13
CA PHE A 62 15.52 -2.16 15.77
C PHE A 62 15.73 -0.74 15.25
N LYS A 63 15.03 -0.39 14.17
CA LYS A 63 15.08 0.95 13.56
C LYS A 63 13.66 1.41 13.29
N HIS A 64 13.31 2.60 13.78
CA HIS A 64 12.06 3.29 13.44
C HIS A 64 12.39 4.46 12.52
N CYS A 65 12.11 4.29 11.23
CA CYS A 65 12.38 5.31 10.21
C CYS A 65 11.08 6.02 9.83
N MET A 66 11.06 7.35 9.90
CA MET A 66 9.89 8.17 9.59
C MET A 66 10.15 9.02 8.34
N ALA A 67 9.10 9.31 7.58
CA ALA A 67 9.19 10.28 6.49
C ALA A 67 9.56 11.68 7.04
N PRO A 68 10.31 12.50 6.29
CA PRO A 68 10.82 12.27 4.93
C PRO A 68 12.21 11.60 4.87
N GLU A 69 12.82 11.27 6.01
CA GLU A 69 14.19 10.75 6.07
C GLU A 69 14.31 9.40 5.34
N ASN A 70 15.40 9.23 4.57
CA ASN A 70 15.65 7.98 3.86
C ASN A 70 15.76 6.82 4.85
N PRO A 71 14.93 5.76 4.72
CA PRO A 71 14.97 4.67 5.67
C PRO A 71 16.27 3.88 5.61
N ASP A 72 16.80 3.54 6.78
CA ASP A 72 17.94 2.64 6.94
C ASP A 72 17.42 1.20 7.12
N TYR A 73 17.47 0.43 6.03
CA TYR A 73 16.95 -0.94 5.99
C TYR A 73 17.93 -1.95 6.58
N GLY A 74 17.41 -2.82 7.47
CA GLY A 74 18.00 -4.12 7.77
C GLY A 74 17.58 -5.19 6.78
N ARG A 75 17.89 -6.45 7.10
CA ARG A 75 17.46 -7.63 6.30
C ARG A 75 15.95 -7.79 6.25
N PHE A 76 15.26 -7.42 7.32
CA PHE A 76 13.80 -7.50 7.43
C PHE A 76 13.21 -6.13 7.74
N SER A 77 12.10 -5.83 7.07
CA SER A 77 11.44 -4.53 7.16
C SER A 77 9.91 -4.62 7.11
N VAL A 78 9.26 -3.74 7.87
CA VAL A 78 7.79 -3.63 7.95
C VAL A 78 7.37 -2.21 7.57
N PHE A 79 6.49 -2.07 6.58
CA PHE A 79 5.85 -0.79 6.25
C PHE A 79 4.49 -0.66 6.91
N LEU A 80 4.24 0.50 7.54
CA LEU A 80 3.00 0.82 8.23
C LEU A 80 2.04 1.55 7.28
N ALA A 81 1.43 0.83 6.35
CA ALA A 81 0.36 1.37 5.50
C ALA A 81 -0.95 1.47 6.29
N GLY A 82 -1.75 2.47 6.01
CA GLY A 82 -3.01 2.62 6.73
C GLY A 82 -3.44 4.05 6.94
N SER A 83 -4.47 4.18 7.77
CA SER A 83 -5.09 5.45 8.10
C SER A 83 -4.10 6.41 8.76
N ILE A 84 -3.91 7.56 8.11
CA ILE A 84 -3.32 8.77 8.72
C ILE A 84 -4.35 9.89 8.64
N GLU A 85 -4.99 10.05 7.47
CA GLU A 85 -6.13 10.95 7.23
C GLU A 85 -5.85 12.39 7.72
N MET A 86 -4.72 12.97 7.28
CA MET A 86 -4.28 14.31 7.72
C MET A 86 -4.17 14.46 9.25
N GLY A 87 -3.89 13.36 9.94
CA GLY A 87 -3.75 13.33 11.40
C GLY A 87 -5.05 13.01 12.14
N LEU A 88 -6.16 12.72 11.46
CA LEU A 88 -7.43 12.34 12.11
C LEU A 88 -7.45 10.90 12.63
N ALA A 89 -6.59 10.02 12.09
CA ALA A 89 -6.54 8.63 12.54
C ALA A 89 -5.92 8.50 13.93
N VAL A 90 -6.39 7.52 14.71
CA VAL A 90 -5.78 7.12 15.99
C VAL A 90 -4.29 6.83 15.78
N GLN A 91 -3.48 7.03 16.83
CA GLN A 91 -2.02 6.89 16.78
C GLN A 91 -1.56 5.41 16.79
N TRP A 92 -2.10 4.61 15.88
CA TRP A 92 -1.85 3.17 15.78
C TRP A 92 -0.41 2.85 15.35
N GLN A 93 0.26 3.74 14.62
CA GLN A 93 1.63 3.52 14.17
C GLN A 93 2.60 3.44 15.35
N GLU A 94 2.53 4.40 16.28
CA GLU A 94 3.34 4.40 17.51
C GLU A 94 3.07 3.17 18.37
N ARG A 95 1.80 2.77 18.46
CA ARG A 95 1.45 1.55 19.15
C ARG A 95 2.10 0.33 18.49
N LEU A 96 2.02 0.21 17.17
CA LEU A 96 2.58 -0.94 16.47
C LEU A 96 4.12 -0.95 16.51
N VAL A 97 4.76 0.21 16.43
CA VAL A 97 6.21 0.38 16.65
C VAL A 97 6.61 -0.17 18.01
N THR A 98 5.86 0.16 19.07
CA THR A 98 6.10 -0.35 20.42
C THR A 98 5.99 -1.88 20.48
N GLU A 99 4.98 -2.48 19.84
CA GLU A 99 4.83 -3.94 19.81
C GLU A 99 5.94 -4.65 19.02
N LEU A 100 6.52 -3.98 18.02
CA LEU A 100 7.55 -4.53 17.14
C LEU A 100 8.99 -4.20 17.56
N CYS A 101 9.19 -3.32 18.55
CA CYS A 101 10.52 -2.82 18.90
C CYS A 101 11.49 -3.91 19.40
N ARG A 102 10.96 -5.03 19.87
CA ARG A 102 11.73 -6.19 20.35
C ARG A 102 12.45 -6.97 19.25
N TYR A 103 12.16 -6.70 17.98
CA TYR A 103 12.74 -7.44 16.85
C TYR A 103 13.88 -6.66 16.16
N PRO A 104 14.90 -7.35 15.62
CA PRO A 104 15.99 -6.76 14.83
C PRO A 104 15.55 -6.34 13.41
N ILE A 105 14.53 -5.49 13.29
CA ILE A 105 13.91 -5.09 12.03
C ILE A 105 13.90 -3.58 11.82
N THR A 106 13.70 -3.15 10.57
CA THR A 106 13.37 -1.75 10.25
C THR A 106 11.86 -1.58 10.10
N VAL A 107 11.26 -0.69 10.88
CA VAL A 107 9.88 -0.24 10.69
C VAL A 107 9.88 1.12 9.99
N THR A 108 9.22 1.18 8.83
CA THR A 108 9.05 2.43 8.08
C THR A 108 7.65 2.98 8.30
N ASN A 109 7.58 4.14 8.96
CA ASN A 109 6.34 4.81 9.35
C ASN A 109 6.10 6.07 8.48
N PRO A 110 5.08 6.10 7.61
CA PRO A 110 4.78 7.24 6.76
C PRO A 110 4.21 8.46 7.52
N ARG A 111 3.75 8.29 8.76
CA ARG A 111 3.17 9.39 9.56
C ARG A 111 4.29 10.29 10.09
N ARG A 112 4.43 11.49 9.51
CA ARG A 112 5.48 12.46 9.87
C ARG A 112 4.98 13.64 10.71
N THR A 113 5.87 14.18 11.54
CA THR A 113 5.55 15.29 12.45
C THR A 113 5.30 16.62 11.74
N ASN A 114 5.99 16.92 10.63
CA ASN A 114 5.86 18.21 9.93
C ASN A 114 5.33 17.95 8.52
N PHE A 115 4.08 18.33 8.25
CA PHE A 115 3.46 18.18 6.93
C PHE A 115 2.79 19.48 6.48
N THR A 116 3.06 19.88 5.24
CA THR A 116 2.38 20.97 4.53
C THR A 116 1.75 20.44 3.24
N THR A 117 0.68 21.09 2.78
CA THR A 117 -0.08 20.66 1.59
C THR A 117 0.46 21.25 0.29
N ASP A 118 1.67 21.81 0.29
CA ASP A 118 2.32 22.23 -0.96
C ASP A 118 2.74 21.03 -1.80
N GLU A 119 2.87 21.26 -3.10
CA GLU A 119 3.12 20.21 -4.08
C GLU A 119 4.45 19.47 -3.84
N GLU A 120 5.49 20.19 -3.41
CA GLU A 120 6.81 19.61 -3.16
C GLU A 120 6.77 18.63 -1.98
N THR A 121 6.17 19.06 -0.88
CA THR A 121 6.00 18.28 0.34
C THR A 121 5.11 17.05 0.12
N ILE A 122 4.05 17.18 -0.69
CA ILE A 122 3.21 16.06 -1.13
C ILE A 122 4.00 15.10 -2.01
N ARG A 123 4.76 15.61 -2.97
CA ARG A 123 5.56 14.81 -3.91
C ARG A 123 6.65 14.02 -3.20
N GLU A 124 7.30 14.62 -2.21
CA GLU A 124 8.29 13.97 -1.35
C GLU A 124 7.66 12.81 -0.57
N GLN A 125 6.51 13.06 0.09
CA GLN A 125 5.76 12.05 0.83
C GLN A 125 5.41 10.85 -0.07
N ILE A 126 4.81 11.12 -1.23
CA ILE A 126 4.40 10.06 -2.17
C ILE A 126 5.62 9.27 -2.66
N LYS A 127 6.73 9.93 -2.98
CA LYS A 127 7.96 9.26 -3.41
C LYS A 127 8.53 8.38 -2.32
N TRP A 128 8.53 8.86 -1.08
CA TRP A 128 8.99 8.12 0.09
C TRP A 128 8.13 6.87 0.31
N GLU A 129 6.81 7.01 0.35
CA GLU A 129 5.84 5.92 0.53
C GLU A 129 5.98 4.86 -0.56
N LEU A 130 6.01 5.28 -1.83
CA LEU A 130 6.18 4.37 -2.98
C LEU A 130 7.54 3.65 -3.00
N SER A 131 8.57 4.25 -2.40
CA SER A 131 9.86 3.60 -2.22
C SER A 131 9.79 2.58 -1.09
N ALA A 132 9.29 2.98 0.07
CA ALA A 132 9.25 2.14 1.25
C ALA A 132 8.27 0.97 1.13
N LEU A 133 7.08 1.17 0.55
CA LEU A 133 6.16 0.09 0.18
C LEU A 133 6.81 -0.96 -0.71
N ARG A 134 7.71 -0.56 -1.61
CA ARG A 134 8.43 -1.50 -2.50
C ARG A 134 9.48 -2.29 -1.72
N GLN A 135 10.28 -1.60 -0.91
CA GLN A 135 11.39 -2.17 -0.17
C GLN A 135 10.96 -3.05 1.00
N ALA A 136 9.75 -2.88 1.52
CA ALA A 136 9.25 -3.64 2.65
C ALA A 136 9.11 -5.15 2.39
N ASP A 137 9.51 -5.95 3.38
CA ASP A 137 9.31 -7.42 3.42
C ASP A 137 7.89 -7.77 3.86
N VAL A 138 7.31 -6.95 4.73
CA VAL A 138 5.91 -7.03 5.17
C VAL A 138 5.27 -5.65 5.06
N ILE A 139 4.06 -5.58 4.51
CA ILE A 139 3.22 -4.38 4.53
C ILE A 139 2.04 -4.67 5.45
N CYS A 140 1.97 -3.93 6.54
CA CYS A 140 0.80 -3.90 7.39
C CYS A 140 -0.17 -2.85 6.86
N PHE A 141 -1.44 -3.20 6.70
CA PHE A 141 -2.53 -2.25 6.45
C PHE A 141 -3.44 -2.17 7.67
N PHE A 142 -3.52 -0.99 8.30
CA PHE A 142 -4.49 -0.72 9.36
C PHE A 142 -5.56 0.27 8.88
N PHE A 143 -6.83 -0.10 8.99
CA PHE A 143 -7.97 0.76 8.68
C PHE A 143 -8.65 1.21 9.96
N ASP A 144 -8.48 2.50 10.28
CA ASP A 144 -9.20 3.17 11.35
C ASP A 144 -10.68 3.34 10.96
N GLU A 145 -11.56 2.81 11.82
CA GLU A 145 -13.01 2.82 11.64
C GLU A 145 -13.60 4.24 11.50
N ALA A 146 -12.93 5.26 12.04
CA ALA A 146 -13.36 6.66 11.95
C ALA A 146 -12.93 7.38 10.65
N THR A 147 -12.22 6.70 9.74
CA THR A 147 -11.59 7.32 8.56
C THR A 147 -12.12 6.78 7.22
N ARG A 148 -11.73 7.44 6.11
CA ARG A 148 -12.07 6.98 4.75
C ARG A 148 -10.93 6.22 4.08
N SER A 149 -9.68 6.61 4.32
CA SER A 149 -8.46 5.91 3.85
C SER A 149 -8.45 5.52 2.35
N PRO A 150 -8.80 6.43 1.41
CA PRO A 150 -8.88 6.10 -0.02
C PRO A 150 -7.53 5.72 -0.64
N VAL A 151 -6.45 6.40 -0.26
CA VAL A 151 -5.10 6.07 -0.74
C VAL A 151 -4.67 4.69 -0.24
N THR A 152 -4.96 4.37 1.02
CA THR A 152 -4.73 3.04 1.60
C THR A 152 -5.46 1.93 0.84
N LEU A 153 -6.72 2.14 0.43
CA LEU A 153 -7.45 1.16 -0.40
C LEU A 153 -6.78 0.96 -1.77
N TRP A 154 -6.27 2.04 -2.38
CA TRP A 154 -5.53 1.96 -3.64
C TRP A 154 -4.21 1.20 -3.49
N GLU A 155 -3.45 1.48 -2.43
CA GLU A 155 -2.21 0.78 -2.09
C GLU A 155 -2.45 -0.70 -1.82
N LEU A 156 -3.51 -1.02 -1.08
CA LEU A 156 -3.92 -2.39 -0.79
C LEU A 156 -4.15 -3.15 -2.11
N GLY A 157 -4.97 -2.60 -3.02
CA GLY A 157 -5.20 -3.21 -4.33
C GLY A 157 -3.91 -3.35 -5.16
N LYS A 158 -3.00 -2.37 -5.10
CA LYS A 158 -1.73 -2.41 -5.82
C LYS A 158 -0.79 -3.53 -5.36
N TYR A 159 -0.81 -3.86 -4.07
CA TYR A 159 0.08 -4.87 -3.49
C TYR A 159 -0.61 -6.23 -3.22
N MET A 160 -1.89 -6.39 -3.57
CA MET A 160 -2.70 -7.56 -3.20
C MET A 160 -2.01 -8.90 -3.48
N ASN A 161 -1.38 -9.04 -4.64
CA ASN A 161 -0.69 -10.26 -5.08
C ASN A 161 0.81 -10.31 -4.74
N SER A 162 1.27 -9.51 -3.78
CA SER A 162 2.70 -9.42 -3.43
C SER A 162 3.16 -10.41 -2.35
N GLU A 163 2.24 -11.18 -1.77
CA GLU A 163 2.50 -12.16 -0.69
C GLU A 163 3.18 -11.58 0.56
N LYS A 164 3.10 -10.25 0.76
CA LYS A 164 3.72 -9.57 1.91
C LYS A 164 2.72 -8.78 2.75
N ILE A 165 1.43 -8.92 2.47
CA ILE A 165 0.39 -8.11 3.12
C ILE A 165 -0.13 -8.82 4.37
N VAL A 166 -0.36 -8.03 5.42
CA VAL A 166 -1.26 -8.35 6.53
C VAL A 166 -2.22 -7.19 6.73
N VAL A 167 -3.51 -7.48 6.97
CA VAL A 167 -4.56 -6.46 7.06
C VAL A 167 -5.30 -6.53 8.40
N CYS A 168 -5.38 -5.38 9.09
CA CYS A 168 -6.29 -5.15 10.20
C CYS A 168 -7.37 -4.15 9.79
N CYS A 169 -8.62 -4.60 9.78
CA CYS A 169 -9.77 -3.78 9.39
C CYS A 169 -10.96 -4.11 10.30
N GLY A 170 -11.25 -3.20 11.22
CA GLY A 170 -12.34 -3.35 12.18
C GLY A 170 -13.72 -3.36 11.51
N LYS A 171 -14.70 -4.00 12.16
CA LYS A 171 -16.06 -4.17 11.61
C LYS A 171 -16.77 -2.84 11.36
N GLY A 172 -16.40 -1.79 12.09
CA GLY A 172 -16.98 -0.45 11.93
C GLY A 172 -16.48 0.30 10.70
N TYR A 173 -15.41 -0.16 10.04
CA TYR A 173 -14.88 0.53 8.86
C TYR A 173 -15.88 0.50 7.68
N TRP A 174 -16.12 1.66 7.06
CA TRP A 174 -17.17 1.88 6.05
C TRP A 174 -17.05 1.03 4.77
N ARG A 175 -15.88 0.42 4.52
CA ARG A 175 -15.63 -0.53 3.42
C ARG A 175 -15.12 -1.89 3.93
N HIS A 176 -15.43 -2.24 5.18
CA HIS A 176 -15.04 -3.50 5.80
C HIS A 176 -15.34 -4.71 4.92
N THR A 177 -16.58 -4.84 4.43
CA THR A 177 -16.98 -5.96 3.58
C THR A 177 -16.14 -6.04 2.30
N ASN A 178 -15.84 -4.91 1.65
CA ASN A 178 -14.97 -4.89 0.47
C ASN A 178 -13.57 -5.40 0.82
N VAL A 179 -12.95 -4.86 1.87
CA VAL A 179 -11.61 -5.26 2.30
C VAL A 179 -11.58 -6.74 2.68
N LYS A 180 -12.53 -7.20 3.49
CA LYS A 180 -12.60 -8.59 3.97
C LYS A 180 -12.80 -9.60 2.85
N VAL A 181 -13.71 -9.33 1.92
CA VAL A 181 -13.99 -10.23 0.80
C VAL A 181 -12.78 -10.29 -0.14
N SER A 182 -12.17 -9.15 -0.48
CA SER A 182 -10.96 -9.13 -1.32
C SER A 182 -9.80 -9.87 -0.66
N CYS A 183 -9.52 -9.62 0.62
CA CYS A 183 -8.45 -10.33 1.32
C CYS A 183 -8.70 -11.85 1.37
N LYS A 184 -9.96 -12.27 1.55
CA LYS A 184 -10.32 -13.69 1.56
C LYS A 184 -10.10 -14.34 0.19
N ASP A 185 -10.47 -13.65 -0.89
CA ASP A 185 -10.33 -14.15 -2.26
C ASP A 185 -8.84 -14.37 -2.63
N ASP A 186 -8.00 -13.39 -2.29
CA ASP A 186 -6.55 -13.41 -2.55
C ASP A 186 -5.73 -14.10 -1.44
N LYS A 187 -6.39 -14.75 -0.46
CA LYS A 187 -5.76 -15.46 0.67
C LYS A 187 -4.80 -14.60 1.51
N VAL A 188 -5.09 -13.32 1.63
CA VAL A 188 -4.34 -12.36 2.45
C VAL A 188 -4.76 -12.49 3.92
N PRO A 189 -3.81 -12.58 4.87
CA PRO A 189 -4.10 -12.55 6.30
C PRO A 189 -4.90 -11.31 6.71
N PHE A 190 -6.05 -11.54 7.34
CA PHE A 190 -7.01 -10.51 7.72
C PHE A 190 -7.45 -10.69 9.18
N MET A 191 -7.40 -9.63 9.97
CA MET A 191 -7.98 -9.56 11.31
C MET A 191 -8.89 -8.33 11.48
N GLU A 192 -9.82 -8.45 12.41
CA GLU A 192 -10.76 -7.37 12.77
C GLU A 192 -10.32 -6.60 14.03
N THR A 193 -9.21 -7.00 14.67
CA THR A 193 -8.73 -6.36 15.91
C THR A 193 -7.23 -6.10 15.85
N PHE A 194 -6.82 -4.95 16.38
CA PHE A 194 -5.41 -4.56 16.45
C PHE A 194 -4.58 -5.56 17.27
N SER A 195 -5.14 -6.14 18.34
CA SER A 195 -4.41 -7.06 19.23
C SER A 195 -3.80 -8.27 18.51
N SER A 196 -4.40 -8.71 17.40
CA SER A 196 -3.87 -9.83 16.59
C SER A 196 -2.83 -9.41 15.56
N LEU A 197 -2.71 -8.12 15.28
CA LEU A 197 -1.87 -7.59 14.20
C LEU A 197 -0.37 -7.80 14.43
N PRO A 198 0.22 -7.51 15.62
CA PRO A 198 1.65 -7.76 15.84
C PRO A 198 2.06 -9.22 15.63
N ALA A 199 1.25 -10.16 16.13
CA ALA A 199 1.51 -11.59 15.97
C ALA A 199 1.43 -12.05 14.50
N ALA A 200 0.51 -11.47 13.72
CA ALA A 200 0.42 -11.76 12.29
C ALA A 200 1.61 -11.22 11.50
N ILE A 201 2.11 -10.02 11.85
CA ILE A 201 3.33 -9.46 11.27
C ILE A 201 4.53 -10.36 11.59
N GLU A 202 4.66 -10.79 12.85
CA GLU A 202 5.73 -11.72 13.25
C GLU A 202 5.66 -13.04 12.47
N ALA A 203 4.46 -13.62 12.33
CA ALA A 203 4.26 -14.85 11.57
C ALA A 203 4.66 -14.69 10.10
N MET A 204 4.30 -13.56 9.47
CA MET A 204 4.71 -13.24 8.10
C MET A 204 6.23 -13.05 7.99
N LEU A 205 6.86 -12.35 8.94
CA LEU A 205 8.32 -12.20 8.97
C LEU A 205 9.03 -13.55 9.06
N LYS A 206 8.54 -14.46 9.92
CA LYS A 206 9.02 -15.85 10.02
C LYS A 206 8.85 -16.61 8.71
N GLN A 207 7.70 -16.48 8.05
CA GLN A 207 7.46 -17.06 6.72
C GLN A 207 8.43 -16.51 5.67
N LYS A 208 8.87 -15.26 5.79
CA LYS A 208 9.92 -14.65 4.95
C LYS A 208 11.35 -15.06 5.36
N GLY A 209 11.51 -15.95 6.34
CA GLY A 209 12.79 -16.49 6.77
C GLY A 209 13.45 -15.74 7.93
N MET A 210 12.69 -14.94 8.68
CA MET A 210 13.19 -14.34 9.92
C MET A 210 13.28 -15.43 11.00
N GLU A 211 14.51 -15.74 11.39
CA GLU A 211 14.83 -16.65 12.49
C GLU A 211 15.65 -15.89 13.53
N LEU A 212 15.32 -16.11 14.81
CA LEU A 212 15.98 -15.46 15.94
C LEU A 212 16.71 -16.50 16.79
N ASP A 213 17.89 -16.16 17.29
CA ASP A 213 18.62 -16.97 18.25
C ASP A 213 18.07 -16.81 19.69
N THR A 214 18.72 -17.46 20.65
CA THR A 214 18.32 -17.39 22.07
C THR A 214 18.45 -16.00 22.69
N ASN A 215 19.17 -15.07 22.06
CA ASN A 215 19.36 -13.69 22.51
C ASN A 215 18.40 -12.72 21.81
N GLY A 216 17.57 -13.20 20.87
CA GLY A 216 16.66 -12.37 20.08
C GLY A 216 17.30 -11.75 18.82
N ASP A 217 18.52 -12.17 18.47
CA ASP A 217 19.24 -11.70 17.29
C ASP A 217 18.91 -12.49 16.03
N LEU A 218 19.04 -11.87 14.85
CA LEU A 218 18.87 -12.58 13.58
C LEU A 218 19.91 -13.70 13.43
N VAL A 219 19.45 -14.87 13.02
CA VAL A 219 20.33 -15.93 12.52
C VAL A 219 20.87 -15.50 11.14
N GLY A 220 22.17 -15.19 11.10
CA GLY A 220 22.88 -14.72 9.91
C GLY A 220 22.99 -13.20 9.79
N ASN A 221 23.47 -12.72 8.64
CA ASN A 221 23.78 -11.30 8.44
C ASN A 221 22.51 -10.44 8.38
N ASN A 222 22.51 -9.29 9.08
CA ASN A 222 21.45 -8.29 9.01
C ASN A 222 21.72 -7.25 7.91
N VAL A 223 21.70 -7.70 6.65
CA VAL A 223 22.00 -6.85 5.48
C VAL A 223 20.79 -6.74 4.58
N HIS A 224 20.44 -5.52 4.19
CA HIS A 224 19.35 -5.24 3.26
C HIS A 224 19.67 -5.73 1.85
N VAL A 225 18.67 -6.33 1.20
CA VAL A 225 18.69 -6.64 -0.24
C VAL A 225 17.63 -5.78 -0.92
N ALA A 226 18.08 -4.84 -1.76
CA ALA A 226 17.19 -3.91 -2.44
C ALA A 226 16.22 -4.65 -3.38
N LYS A 227 14.92 -4.31 -3.28
CA LYS A 227 13.85 -4.91 -4.08
C LYS A 227 13.66 -4.05 -5.34
N PRO A 228 13.97 -4.57 -6.55
CA PRO A 228 13.92 -3.78 -7.76
C PRO A 228 12.49 -3.34 -8.08
N LYS A 229 12.36 -2.29 -8.91
CA LYS A 229 11.04 -1.92 -9.44
C LYS A 229 10.47 -3.09 -10.25
N PRO A 230 9.19 -3.47 -10.04
CA PRO A 230 8.56 -4.48 -10.86
C PRO A 230 8.55 -4.03 -12.31
N LYS A 231 8.84 -4.97 -13.22
CA LYS A 231 8.78 -4.74 -14.66
C LYS A 231 7.33 -4.57 -15.09
N SER A 232 7.10 -3.82 -16.16
CA SER A 232 5.74 -3.67 -16.67
C SER A 232 5.23 -5.02 -17.22
N ARG A 233 3.91 -5.22 -17.22
CA ARG A 233 3.29 -6.41 -17.79
C ARG A 233 3.73 -6.63 -19.24
N LEU A 234 3.77 -5.57 -20.04
CA LEU A 234 4.21 -5.60 -21.43
C LEU A 234 5.68 -6.03 -21.57
N GLU A 235 6.55 -5.59 -20.67
CA GLU A 235 7.95 -6.05 -20.65
C GLU A 235 8.06 -7.53 -20.30
N MET A 236 7.23 -8.02 -19.38
CA MET A 236 7.20 -9.43 -19.01
C MET A 236 6.66 -10.30 -20.14
N GLU A 237 5.56 -9.91 -20.77
CA GLU A 237 4.98 -10.61 -21.93
C GLU A 237 5.98 -10.70 -23.09
N ARG A 238 6.70 -9.62 -23.40
CA ARG A 238 7.77 -9.65 -24.41
C ARG A 238 8.89 -10.63 -24.05
N LYS A 239 9.24 -10.73 -22.77
CA LYS A 239 10.28 -11.68 -22.30
C LYS A 239 9.81 -13.13 -22.39
N ILE A 240 8.55 -13.39 -22.04
CA ILE A 240 7.95 -14.72 -22.18
C ILE A 240 8.01 -15.16 -23.65
N VAL A 241 7.52 -14.33 -24.57
CA VAL A 241 7.55 -14.63 -26.02
C VAL A 241 8.98 -14.83 -26.53
N ALA A 242 9.94 -14.03 -26.05
CA ALA A 242 11.34 -14.18 -26.43
C ALA A 242 11.94 -15.51 -25.92
N LEU A 243 11.63 -15.89 -24.67
CA LEU A 243 12.08 -17.15 -24.08
C LEU A 243 11.44 -18.36 -24.75
N GLU A 244 10.14 -18.29 -25.09
CA GLU A 244 9.44 -19.36 -25.83
C GLU A 244 10.11 -19.64 -27.18
N ARG A 245 10.49 -18.59 -27.92
CA ARG A 245 11.27 -18.74 -29.17
C ARG A 245 12.64 -19.36 -28.96
N GLU A 246 13.34 -18.98 -27.90
CA GLU A 246 14.65 -19.55 -27.58
C GLU A 246 14.54 -21.03 -27.24
N VAL A 247 13.49 -21.42 -26.50
CA VAL A 247 13.17 -22.82 -26.21
C VAL A 247 12.89 -23.60 -27.49
N GLU A 248 12.10 -23.07 -28.43
CA GLU A 248 11.84 -23.70 -29.73
C GLU A 248 13.13 -23.94 -30.53
N VAL A 249 14.00 -22.93 -30.59
CA VAL A 249 15.30 -23.03 -31.30
C VAL A 249 16.20 -24.09 -30.64
N LEU A 250 16.24 -24.15 -29.31
CA LEU A 250 17.03 -25.14 -28.59
C LEU A 250 16.47 -26.56 -28.79
N GLN A 251 15.15 -26.73 -28.77
CA GLN A 251 14.50 -28.03 -29.03
C GLN A 251 14.81 -28.53 -30.44
N ALA A 252 14.73 -27.67 -31.46
CA ALA A 252 15.08 -28.03 -32.84
C ALA A 252 16.54 -28.49 -32.97
N LYS A 253 17.48 -27.75 -32.37
CA LYS A 253 18.90 -28.16 -32.34
C LYS A 253 19.12 -29.49 -31.63
N MET A 254 18.38 -29.76 -30.56
CA MET A 254 18.47 -31.01 -29.82
C MET A 254 18.01 -32.20 -30.68
N MET A 255 16.95 -32.02 -31.48
CA MET A 255 16.48 -33.03 -32.43
C MET A 255 17.48 -33.29 -33.56
N GLU A 256 18.22 -32.27 -34.02
CA GLU A 256 19.27 -32.45 -35.03
C GLU A 256 20.50 -33.21 -34.50
N VAL A 257 20.82 -33.06 -33.21
CA VAL A 257 21.94 -33.78 -32.56
C VAL A 257 21.63 -35.26 -32.34
N ASP A 258 20.37 -35.63 -32.08
CA ASP A 258 19.94 -37.01 -31.84
C ASP A 258 19.83 -37.85 -33.14
N VAL A 259 19.94 -37.21 -34.31
CA VAL A 259 19.88 -37.84 -35.64
C VAL A 259 21.28 -38.03 -36.27
N GLY A 260 22.36 -37.76 -35.52
CA GLY A 260 23.76 -38.00 -35.93
C GLY A 260 24.04 -39.49 -36.28
N PRO A 261 24.98 -39.77 -37.21
CA PRO A 261 24.93 -40.95 -38.07
C PRO A 261 25.05 -42.28 -37.31
N LYS A 262 24.01 -43.12 -37.40
CA LYS A 262 24.12 -44.57 -37.17
C LYS A 262 25.14 -45.12 -38.15
N THR A 263 26.37 -45.34 -37.68
CA THR A 263 27.42 -46.02 -38.43
C THR A 263 26.91 -47.42 -38.77
N MET A 264 26.69 -47.71 -40.06
CA MET A 264 26.45 -49.06 -40.54
C MET A 264 27.72 -49.90 -40.31
N LEU A 265 27.59 -50.95 -39.51
CA LEU A 265 28.48 -52.12 -39.46
C LEU A 265 27.61 -53.37 -39.56
#